data_AF-A0A382IHH6-F1
#
_entry.id   AF-A0A382IHH6-F1
#
_cell.length_a   1.000
_cell.length_b   1.000
_cell.length_c   1.000
_cell.angle_alpha   90.00
_cell.angle_beta   90.00
_cell.angle_gamma   90.00
#
_symmetry.space_group_name_H-M   'P 1'
#
loop_
_entity.id
_entity.type
_entity.pdbx_description
1 polymer ?
#
loop_
_entity_poly.entity_id
_entity_poly.type
_entity_poly.pdbx_seq_one_letter_code
_entity_poly.pdbx_strand_id
1 'polypeptide(L)' 'MKTGDKIKIDFAGKKKEASVFKLFPNSVYLKVDFENDKEKIVKRK' A
#
# COMPACT_ATOMS: atom_id res chain seq x y z
N MET A 1 -12.29 -3.12 0.08
CA MET A 1 -10.94 -3.39 -0.46
C MET A 1 -10.65 -4.86 -0.27
N LYS A 2 -10.28 -5.59 -1.32
CA LYS A 2 -9.86 -6.99 -1.20
C LYS A 2 -8.34 -7.07 -1.29
N THR A 3 -7.78 -8.13 -0.74
CA THR A 3 -6.37 -8.46 -0.95
C THR A 3 -6.10 -8.66 -2.44
N GLY A 4 -5.14 -7.94 -2.99
CA GLY A 4 -4.83 -7.90 -4.43
C GLY A 4 -5.37 -6.66 -5.19
N ASP A 5 -6.24 -5.85 -4.57
CA ASP A 5 -6.68 -4.59 -5.19
C ASP A 5 -5.50 -3.62 -5.35
N LYS A 6 -5.41 -2.97 -6.52
CA LYS A 6 -4.51 -1.85 -6.76
C LYS A 6 -5.22 -0.55 -6.44
N ILE A 7 -4.66 0.23 -5.53
CA ILE A 7 -5.16 1.52 -5.08
C ILE A 7 -4.09 2.59 -5.24
N LYS A 8 -4.51 3.84 -5.45
CA LYS A 8 -3.60 5.00 -5.38
C LYS A 8 -3.63 5.56 -3.97
N ILE A 9 -2.46 5.65 -3.34
CA ILE A 9 -2.31 6.26 -2.01
C ILE A 9 -1.48 7.53 -2.12
N ASP A 10 -1.79 8.50 -1.27
CA ASP A 10 -0.87 9.61 -1.03
C ASP A 10 0.17 9.18 0.02
N PHE A 11 1.44 9.26 -0.37
CA PHE A 11 2.56 8.95 0.50
C PHE A 11 3.66 10.01 0.30
N ALA A 12 3.99 10.72 1.38
CA ALA A 12 4.96 11.81 1.37
C ALA A 12 4.64 12.91 0.33
N GLY A 13 3.35 13.26 0.16
CA GLY A 13 2.91 14.29 -0.78
C GLY A 13 2.98 13.86 -2.25
N LYS A 14 3.24 12.59 -2.53
CA LYS A 14 3.21 12.00 -3.87
C LYS A 14 2.14 10.92 -3.93
N LYS A 15 1.37 10.91 -5.02
CA LYS A 15 0.47 9.79 -5.34
C LYS A 15 1.29 8.61 -5.84
N LYS A 16 1.14 7.48 -5.16
CA LYS A 16 1.81 6.21 -5.47
C LYS A 16 0.77 5.13 -5.69
N GLU A 17 1.09 4.19 -6.57
CA GLU A 17 0.30 2.98 -6.71
C GLU A 17 0.72 1.96 -5.64
N ALA A 18 -0.27 1.37 -5.01
CA ALA A 18 -0.11 0.41 -3.94
C ALA A 18 -1.06 -0.76 -4.16
N SER A 19 -0.62 -1.98 -3.87
CA SER A 19 -1.45 -3.17 -3.91
C SER A 19 -1.79 -3.61 -2.48
N VAL A 20 -3.05 -3.95 -2.20
CA VAL A 20 -3.47 -4.43 -0.89
C VAL A 20 -2.86 -5.82 -0.66
N PHE A 21 -1.88 -5.91 0.23
CA PHE A 21 -1.16 -7.17 0.50
C PHE A 21 -1.83 -8.00 1.58
N LYS A 22 -2.26 -7.37 2.68
CA LYS A 22 -3.07 -8.02 3.73
C LYS A 22 -4.09 -7.03 4.27
N LEU A 23 -5.31 -7.51 4.46
CA LEU A 23 -6.38 -6.76 5.11
C LEU A 23 -6.64 -7.38 6.48
N PHE A 24 -6.53 -6.59 7.54
CA PHE A 24 -6.96 -6.95 8.89
C PHE A 24 -8.10 -6.01 9.31
N PRO A 25 -8.94 -6.39 10.29
CA PRO A 25 -10.07 -5.58 10.72
C PRO A 25 -9.68 -4.15 11.13
N ASN A 26 -8.51 -3.98 11.74
CA ASN A 26 -8.01 -2.70 12.25
C ASN A 26 -6.76 -2.18 11.53
N SER A 27 -6.31 -2.84 10.47
CA SER A 27 -5.13 -2.37 9.74
C SER A 27 -5.03 -2.94 8.34
N VAL A 28 -4.52 -2.15 7.42
CA VAL A 28 -4.26 -2.55 6.04
C VAL A 28 -2.76 -2.52 5.78
N TYR A 29 -2.26 -3.60 5.20
CA TYR A 29 -0.88 -3.70 4.73
C TYR A 29 -0.90 -3.51 3.21
N LEU A 30 -0.19 -2.49 2.77
CA LEU A 30 -0.12 -2.07 1.38
C LEU A 30 1.29 -2.32 0.87
N LYS A 31 1.41 -3.04 -0.24
CA LYS A 31 2.66 -3.22 -0.97
C LYS A 31 2.79 -2.08 -1.95
N VAL A 32 3.81 -1.25 -1.78
CA VAL A 32 4.03 -0.03 -2.56
C VAL A 32 5.36 -0.18 -3.29
N ASP A 33 5.33 0.03 -4.60
CA ASP A 33 6.57 0.13 -5.37
C ASP A 33 7.12 1.55 -5.29
N PHE A 34 8.15 1.74 -4.46
CA PHE A 34 8.93 2.97 -4.49
C PHE A 34 10.05 2.84 -5.52
N GLU A 35 10.40 3.98 -6.12
CA GLU A 35 11.44 4.08 -7.16
C GLU A 35 12.78 3.49 -6.69
N ASN A 36 13.12 3.73 -5.42
CA ASN A 36 14.35 3.23 -4.78
C ASN A 36 14.11 2.06 -3.81
N ASP A 37 12.87 1.63 -3.60
CA ASP A 37 12.49 0.67 -2.55
C ASP A 37 11.25 -0.10 -3.03
N LYS A 38 11.48 -0.96 -4.03
CA LYS A 38 10.42 -1.77 -4.66
C LYS A 38 9.81 -2.71 -3.63
N GLU A 39 8.52 -2.99 -3.80
CA GLU A 39 7.78 -3.95 -2.96
C GLU A 39 7.69 -3.63 -1.45
N LYS A 40 7.98 -2.40 -1.03
CA LYS A 40 7.95 -1.99 0.38
C LYS A 40 6.54 -2.15 0.97
N ILE A 41 6.45 -2.73 2.16
CA ILE A 41 5.18 -2.94 2.85
C ILE A 41 4.94 -1.80 3.83
N VAL A 42 3.85 -1.07 3.62
CA VAL A 42 3.37 0.01 4.48
C VAL A 42 2.15 -0.47 5.25
N LYS A 43 2.22 -0.43 6.59
CA LYS A 43 1.06 -0.67 7.46
C LYS A 43 0.33 0.66 7.70
N ARG A 44 -0.97 0.69 7.44
CA ARG A 44 -1.88 1.73 7.93
C ARG A 44 -2.88 1.13 8.92
N LYS A 45 -3.16 1.84 10.00
CA LYS A 45 -4.35 1.58 10.84
C LYS A 45 -5.54 2.31 10.25
#